data_AF-A0A529Q235-F1
#
_entry.id   AF-A0A529Q235-F1
#
_cell.length_a   1.000
_cell.length_b   1.000
_cell.length_c   1.000
_cell.angle_alpha   90.00
_cell.angle_beta   90.00
_cell.angle_gamma   90.00
#
_symmetry.space_group_name_H-M   'P 1'
#
loop_
_entity.id
_entity.type
_entity.pdbx_description
1 polymer ?
#
loop_
_entity_poly.entity_id
_entity_poly.type
_entity_poly.pdbx_seq_one_letter_code
_entity_poly.pdbx_strand_id
1 'polypeptide(L)'
;MDLLRHKKAAAGRGFLDDQFLIAMPGMKDDRFARSVIYICAHSDEGAMGLIINQTQQMLFPDLLVQLGIMNEQEAIRLPAHTR
;
A
#
# COMPACT_ATOMS: atom_id res chain seq x y z
N MET A 1 13.99 9.69 29.11
CA MET A 1 14.69 9.09 27.95
C MET A 1 14.93 7.62 28.28
N ASP A 2 14.05 6.76 27.79
CA ASP A 2 14.33 5.32 27.63
C ASP A 2 13.54 4.87 26.39
N LEU A 3 13.95 5.46 25.27
CA LEU A 3 13.62 4.97 23.94
C LEU A 3 14.51 3.75 23.70
N LEU A 4 13.93 2.70 23.14
CA LEU A 4 14.59 1.48 22.63
C LEU A 4 14.63 0.28 23.60
N ARG A 5 13.46 -0.28 23.92
CA ARG A 5 13.35 -1.73 24.19
C ARG A 5 11.94 -2.29 24.00
N HIS A 6 11.34 -2.07 22.83
CA HIS A 6 10.33 -3.00 22.33
C HIS A 6 11.00 -4.08 21.49
N LYS A 7 11.77 -4.91 22.19
CA LYS A 7 12.09 -6.26 21.75
C LYS A 7 10.84 -7.11 22.00
N LYS A 8 9.80 -6.96 21.17
CA LYS A 8 8.76 -7.98 21.07
C LYS A 8 9.28 -9.01 20.07
N ALA A 9 9.99 -10.01 20.60
CA ALA A 9 10.34 -11.20 19.85
C ALA A 9 9.05 -11.77 19.24
N ALA A 10 9.07 -11.96 17.92
CA ALA A 10 8.14 -12.70 17.06
C ALA A 10 6.86 -13.22 17.75
N ALA A 11 5.85 -12.36 17.91
CA ALA A 11 4.48 -12.86 17.82
C ALA A 11 4.35 -13.37 16.37
N GLY A 12 4.02 -14.66 16.20
CA GLY A 12 4.28 -15.43 14.98
C GLY A 12 3.98 -14.67 13.69
N ARG A 13 5.03 -14.34 12.94
CA ARG A 13 4.86 -13.80 11.59
C ARG A 13 4.18 -14.87 10.75
N GLY A 14 3.17 -14.46 10.00
CA GLY A 14 2.57 -15.25 8.96
C GLY A 14 3.61 -15.72 7.95
N PHE A 15 3.40 -16.91 7.37
CA PHE A 15 4.34 -17.48 6.41
C PHE A 15 4.65 -16.56 5.22
N LEU A 16 3.68 -15.75 4.80
CA LEU A 16 3.82 -14.81 3.68
C LEU A 16 4.00 -13.36 4.13
N ASP A 17 4.14 -13.07 5.43
CA ASP A 17 4.38 -11.71 5.89
C ASP A 17 5.67 -11.16 5.28
N ASP A 18 5.64 -9.88 4.90
CA ASP A 18 6.75 -9.16 4.28
C ASP A 18 7.19 -9.73 2.91
N GLN A 19 6.39 -10.61 2.29
CA GLN A 19 6.66 -11.17 0.97
C GLN A 19 5.94 -10.43 -0.15
N PHE A 20 6.44 -10.62 -1.38
CA PHE A 20 5.77 -10.18 -2.60
C PHE A 20 5.13 -11.36 -3.32
N LEU A 21 3.86 -11.21 -3.71
CA LEU A 21 3.21 -12.09 -4.68
C LEU A 21 3.37 -11.48 -6.08
N ILE A 22 3.93 -12.28 -6.99
CA ILE A 22 4.12 -11.90 -8.39
C ILE A 22 3.11 -12.65 -9.24
N ALA A 23 2.22 -11.93 -9.91
CA ALA A 23 1.26 -12.54 -10.82
C ALA A 23 1.98 -13.16 -12.02
N MET A 24 1.79 -14.47 -12.21
CA MET A 24 2.34 -15.20 -13.35
C MET A 24 1.60 -14.81 -14.65
N PRO A 25 2.24 -14.92 -15.83
CA PRO A 25 1.63 -14.54 -17.11
C PRO A 25 0.29 -15.22 -17.43
N GLY A 26 0.03 -16.40 -16.86
CA GLY A 26 -1.22 -17.15 -17.00
C GLY A 26 -2.31 -16.78 -15.98
N MET A 27 -2.17 -15.67 -15.24
CA MET A 27 -3.18 -15.22 -14.29
C MET A 27 -4.51 -14.95 -15.01
N LYS A 28 -5.55 -15.70 -14.62
CA LYS A 28 -6.88 -15.62 -15.27
C LYS A 28 -7.74 -14.46 -14.77
N ASP A 29 -7.47 -13.97 -13.56
CA ASP A 29 -8.20 -12.87 -12.97
C ASP A 29 -7.53 -11.55 -13.35
N ASP A 30 -8.20 -10.78 -14.20
CA ASP A 30 -7.72 -9.50 -14.71
C ASP A 30 -7.41 -8.49 -13.60
N ARG A 31 -8.06 -8.60 -12.44
CA ARG A 31 -7.81 -7.73 -11.27
C ARG A 31 -6.37 -7.88 -10.76
N PHE A 32 -5.77 -9.05 -10.95
CA PHE A 32 -4.41 -9.36 -10.52
C PHE A 32 -3.45 -9.57 -11.69
N ALA A 33 -3.90 -9.41 -12.93
CA ALA A 33 -3.03 -9.56 -14.09
C ALA A 33 -1.86 -8.57 -14.00
N ARG A 34 -0.63 -9.11 -14.07
CA ARG A 34 0.63 -8.33 -13.98
C ARG A 34 0.78 -7.52 -12.67
N SER A 35 0.09 -7.90 -11.60
CA SER A 35 0.24 -7.23 -10.30
C SER A 35 1.46 -7.73 -9.51
N VAL A 36 1.99 -6.82 -8.70
CA VAL A 36 2.93 -7.12 -7.62
C VAL A 36 2.26 -6.72 -6.32
N ILE A 37 2.03 -7.69 -5.43
CA ILE A 37 1.30 -7.49 -4.18
C ILE A 37 2.27 -7.66 -3.01
N TYR A 38 2.37 -6.66 -2.15
CA TYR A 38 3.05 -6.75 -0.86
C TYR A 38 2.10 -7.33 0.19
N ILE A 39 2.51 -8.36 0.93
CA ILE A 39 1.69 -8.98 1.98
C ILE A 39 2.05 -8.38 3.34
N CYS A 40 1.06 -7.73 3.95
CA CYS A 40 1.19 -7.07 5.26
C CYS A 40 0.87 -8.02 6.42
N ALA A 41 -0.05 -8.97 6.20
CA ALA A 41 -0.45 -9.95 7.21
C ALA A 41 -0.98 -11.22 6.53
N HIS A 42 -0.60 -12.37 7.04
CA HIS A 42 -1.03 -13.69 6.59
C HIS A 42 -1.29 -14.62 7.78
N SER A 43 -2.51 -15.14 7.88
CA SER A 43 -2.90 -16.13 8.88
C SER A 43 -3.74 -17.25 8.24
N ASP A 44 -4.20 -18.18 9.06
CA ASP A 44 -5.19 -19.19 8.70
C ASP A 44 -6.56 -18.59 8.33
N GLU A 45 -6.89 -17.41 8.83
CA GLU A 45 -8.10 -16.66 8.46
C GLU A 45 -8.00 -16.00 7.07
N GLY A 46 -6.78 -15.80 6.55
CA GLY A 46 -6.55 -15.24 5.21
C GLY A 46 -5.30 -14.36 5.09
N ALA A 47 -5.26 -13.55 4.03
CA ALA A 47 -4.14 -12.66 3.75
C ALA A 47 -4.61 -11.23 3.42
N MET A 48 -3.88 -10.24 3.91
CA MET A 48 -4.05 -8.83 3.55
C MET A 48 -2.78 -8.33 2.85
N GLY A 49 -2.97 -7.68 1.69
CA GLY A 49 -1.87 -7.11 0.93
C GLY A 49 -2.26 -5.90 0.10
N LEU A 50 -1.25 -5.20 -0.42
CA LEU A 50 -1.38 -3.98 -1.23
C LEU A 50 -0.73 -4.19 -2.60
N ILE A 51 -1.43 -3.82 -3.68
CA ILE A 51 -0.83 -3.77 -5.01
C ILE A 51 0.08 -2.54 -5.08
N ILE A 52 1.36 -2.74 -5.37
CA ILE A 52 2.37 -1.66 -5.35
C ILE A 52 2.74 -1.13 -6.73
N ASN A 53 2.34 -1.81 -7.81
CA ASN A 53 2.72 -1.48 -9.18
C ASN A 53 1.55 -0.97 -10.05
N GLN A 54 0.45 -0.54 -9.43
CA GLN A 54 -0.71 0.04 -10.11
C GLN A 54 -1.02 1.43 -9.56
N THR A 55 -0.73 2.45 -10.35
CA THR A 55 -1.01 3.84 -10.00
C THR A 55 -2.51 4.14 -10.12
N GLN A 56 -3.05 4.88 -9.15
CA GLN A 56 -4.42 5.38 -9.21
C GLN A 56 -4.50 6.69 -9.99
N GLN A 57 -5.68 7.00 -10.53
CA GLN A 57 -5.93 8.26 -11.26
C GLN A 57 -5.99 9.47 -10.32
N MET A 58 -6.38 9.26 -9.07
CA MET A 58 -6.48 10.29 -8.04
C MET A 58 -5.10 10.63 -7.50
N LEU A 59 -4.78 11.92 -7.42
CA LEU A 59 -3.54 12.38 -6.80
C LEU A 59 -3.67 12.35 -5.27
N PHE A 60 -2.54 12.17 -4.61
CA PHE A 60 -2.51 12.14 -3.14
C PHE A 60 -3.09 13.40 -2.46
N PRO A 61 -2.83 14.65 -2.93
CA PRO A 61 -3.46 15.82 -2.34
C PRO A 61 -4.99 15.83 -2.49
N ASP A 62 -5.51 15.36 -3.62
CA ASP A 62 -6.96 15.30 -3.86
C ASP A 62 -7.62 14.31 -2.87
N LEU A 63 -6.96 13.19 -2.59
CA LEU A 63 -7.40 12.23 -1.57
C LEU A 63 -7.42 12.85 -0.16
N LEU A 64 -6.38 13.60 0.21
CA LEU A 64 -6.31 14.26 1.53
C LEU A 64 -7.41 15.30 1.72
N VAL A 65 -7.71 16.06 0.67
CA VAL A 65 -8.83 17.01 0.66
C VAL A 65 -10.15 16.26 0.82
N GLN A 66 -10.37 15.18 0.05
CA GLN A 66 -11.60 14.39 0.13
C GLN A 66 -11.81 13.75 1.53
N LEU A 67 -10.73 13.38 2.21
CA LEU A 67 -10.78 12.86 3.57
C LEU A 67 -10.93 13.94 4.66
N GLY A 68 -10.91 15.23 4.28
CA GLY A 68 -10.98 16.36 5.22
C GLY A 68 -9.72 16.55 6.06
N ILE A 69 -8.59 15.97 5.63
CA ILE A 69 -7.30 16.05 6.32
C ILE A 69 -6.56 17.34 5.93
N MET A 70 -6.83 17.86 4.73
CA MET A 70 -6.18 19.04 4.15
C MET A 70 -7.23 19.96 3.53
N ASN A 71 -7.05 21.28 3.66
CA ASN A 71 -7.90 22.24 2.97
C ASN A 71 -7.44 22.42 1.52
N GLU A 72 -8.36 22.75 0.60
CA GLU A 72 -8.00 22.95 -0.82
C GLU A 72 -6.94 24.04 -1.02
N GLN A 73 -6.95 25.08 -0.18
CA GLN A 73 -6.00 26.19 -0.25
C GLN A 73 -4.59 25.80 0.22
N GLU A 74 -4.46 24.71 0.98
CA GLU A 74 -3.19 24.19 1.50
C GLU A 74 -2.59 23.10 0.58
N ALA A 75 -3.37 22.63 -0.41
CA ALA A 75 -2.94 21.59 -1.32
C ALA A 75 -1.83 22.12 -2.25
N ILE A 76 -0.61 21.60 -2.07
CA ILE A 76 0.53 21.90 -2.94
C ILE A 76 0.26 21.28 -4.33
N ARG A 77 -0.07 22.12 -5.32
CA ARG A 77 -0.30 21.72 -6.71
C ARG A 77 0.81 22.29 -7.60
N LEU A 78 1.41 21.44 -8.44
CA LEU A 78 2.29 21.90 -9.50
C LEU A 78 1.44 22.67 -10.55
N PRO A 79 1.92 23.81 -11.06
CA PRO A 79 1.21 24.55 -12.09
C PRO A 79 1.15 23.75 -13.40
N ALA A 80 0.04 23.90 -14.13
CA ALA A 80 -0.32 23.01 -15.25
C ALA A 80 0.68 22.99 -16.43
N HIS A 81 1.56 23.98 -16.55
CA HIS A 81 2.52 24.12 -17.64
C HIS A 81 3.82 23.32 -17.44
N THR A 82 4.00 22.65 -16.30
CA THR A 82 5.23 21.93 -15.94
C THR A 82 4.97 20.44 -15.68
N ARG A 83 3.84 19.92 -16.18
CA ARG A 83 3.39 18.54 -15.95
C ARG A 83 3.77 17.60 -17.09
#